data_AF-A0A2K9E7I9-F1
#
_entry.id   AF-A0A2K9E7I9-F1
#
_cell.length_a   1.000
_cell.length_b   1.000
_cell.length_c   1.000
_cell.angle_alpha   90.00
_cell.angle_beta   90.00
_cell.angle_gamma   90.00
#
_symmetry.space_group_name_H-M   'P 1'
#
loop_
_entity.id
_entity.type
_entity.pdbx_description
1 polymer ?
#
loop_
_entity_poly.entity_id
_entity_poly.type
_entity_poly.pdbx_seq_one_letter_code
_entity_poly.pdbx_strand_id
1 'polypeptide(L)' 'MAVLGIVVNNREETSRKINNILSDFGHIIVGRMGIPYKEKGISVISIIVDGTNDEIGALAGKLGNINGVKAKVAITY' A
#
# COMPACT_ATOMS: atom_id res chain seq x y z
N MET A 1 4.02 -6.36 13.69
CA MET A 1 3.18 -5.22 13.25
C MET A 1 4.03 -4.26 12.42
N ALA A 2 3.50 -3.75 11.31
CA ALA A 2 4.25 -2.85 10.42
C ALA A 2 3.39 -1.71 9.86
N VAL A 3 4.06 -0.67 9.41
CA VAL A 3 3.44 0.45 8.67
C VAL A 3 3.97 0.45 7.24
N LEU A 4 3.06 0.47 6.27
CA LEU A 4 3.35 0.56 4.85
C LEU A 4 2.98 1.96 4.34
N GLY A 5 3.97 2.70 3.86
CA GLY A 5 3.76 3.94 3.12
C GLY A 5 3.78 3.67 1.62
N ILE A 6 2.73 4.09 0.92
CA ILE A 6 2.55 3.89 -0.52
C ILE A 6 2.36 5.24 -1.18
N VAL A 7 3.17 5.54 -2.20
CA VAL A 7 3.00 6.69 -3.08
C VAL A 7 2.52 6.20 -4.44
N VAL A 8 1.48 6.82 -4.96
CA VAL A 8 0.78 6.42 -6.18
C VAL A 8 0.78 7.57 -7.18
N ASN A 9 1.34 7.34 -8.36
CA ASN A 9 1.20 8.16 -9.55
C ASN A 9 0.09 7.59 -10.45
N ASN A 10 -0.50 8.43 -11.31
CA ASN A 10 -1.53 8.02 -12.30
C ASN A 10 -2.64 7.18 -11.66
N ARG A 11 -3.26 7.73 -10.61
CA ARG A 11 -4.24 7.02 -9.77
C ARG A 11 -5.37 6.36 -10.56
N GLU A 12 -5.84 6.96 -11.63
CA GLU A 12 -6.96 6.43 -12.43
C GLU A 12 -6.66 5.02 -12.96
N GLU A 13 -5.44 4.79 -13.46
CA GLU A 13 -5.02 3.50 -13.99
C GLU A 13 -4.59 2.51 -12.89
N THR A 14 -3.97 3.01 -11.84
CA THR A 14 -3.33 2.16 -10.81
C THR A 14 -4.26 1.78 -9.66
N SER A 15 -5.30 2.59 -9.37
CA SER A 15 -6.16 2.42 -8.19
C SER A 15 -6.86 1.06 -8.13
N ARG A 16 -7.33 0.54 -9.26
CA ARG A 16 -8.02 -0.75 -9.32
C ARG A 16 -7.10 -1.90 -8.92
N LYS A 17 -5.86 -1.91 -9.43
CA LYS A 17 -4.84 -2.92 -9.10
C LYS A 17 -4.46 -2.87 -7.62
N ILE A 18 -4.26 -1.66 -7.09
CA ILE A 18 -3.97 -1.46 -5.67
C ILE A 18 -5.12 -1.99 -4.83
N ASN A 19 -6.36 -1.58 -5.11
CA ASN A 19 -7.52 -2.00 -4.32
C ASN A 19 -7.70 -3.51 -4.32
N ASN A 20 -7.51 -4.19 -5.46
CA ASN A 20 -7.59 -5.66 -5.51
C ASN A 20 -6.55 -6.30 -4.61
N ILE A 21 -5.29 -5.86 -4.67
CA ILE A 21 -4.23 -6.38 -3.79
C ILE A 21 -4.55 -6.09 -2.32
N LEU A 22 -5.02 -4.89 -1.98
CA LEU A 22 -5.39 -4.59 -0.60
C LEU A 22 -6.57 -5.45 -0.10
N SER A 23 -7.52 -5.77 -0.97
CA SER A 23 -8.62 -6.68 -0.67
C SER A 23 -8.13 -8.12 -0.45
N ASP A 24 -7.19 -8.62 -1.27
CA ASP A 24 -6.60 -9.96 -1.12
C ASP A 24 -5.84 -10.14 0.21
N PHE A 25 -5.33 -9.04 0.78
CA PHE A 25 -4.62 -9.01 2.07
C PHE A 25 -5.45 -8.38 3.18
N GLY A 26 -6.77 -8.27 3.00
CA GLY A 26 -7.65 -7.57 3.95
C GLY A 26 -7.61 -8.15 5.37
N HIS A 27 -7.24 -9.43 5.54
CA HIS A 27 -7.16 -10.11 6.83
C HIS A 27 -6.00 -9.65 7.71
N ILE A 28 -4.93 -9.09 7.14
CA ILE A 28 -3.80 -8.53 7.90
C ILE A 28 -3.88 -7.01 8.05
N ILE A 29 -4.85 -6.33 7.42
CA ILE A 29 -4.95 -4.87 7.44
C ILE A 29 -5.74 -4.43 8.66
N VAL A 30 -5.06 -3.79 9.60
CA VAL A 30 -5.68 -3.20 10.81
C VAL A 30 -6.36 -1.88 10.47
N GLY A 31 -5.76 -1.09 9.59
CA GLY A 31 -6.31 0.20 9.19
C GLY A 31 -5.55 0.82 8.03
N ARG A 32 -6.18 1.79 7.34
CA ARG A 32 -5.54 2.55 6.27
C ARG A 32 -6.04 3.98 6.19
N MET A 33 -5.17 4.87 5.73
CA MET A 33 -5.47 6.28 5.45
C MET A 33 -5.01 6.62 4.03
N GLY A 34 -5.90 7.21 3.23
CA GLY A 34 -5.60 7.67 1.87
C GLY A 34 -5.67 9.20 1.78
N ILE A 35 -4.63 9.82 1.26
CA ILE A 35 -4.51 11.28 1.13
C ILE A 35 -4.23 11.62 -0.34
N PRO A 36 -5.19 12.20 -1.08
CA PRO A 36 -4.94 12.70 -2.41
C PRO A 36 -4.11 14.00 -2.34
N TYR A 37 -2.91 14.00 -2.91
CA TYR A 37 -2.04 15.17 -2.94
C TYR A 37 -2.09 15.80 -4.34
N LYS A 38 -3.20 16.52 -4.62
CA LYS A 38 -3.52 17.08 -5.93
C LYS A 38 -2.42 17.98 -6.50
N GLU A 39 -1.82 18.82 -5.67
CA GLU A 39 -0.75 19.75 -6.09
C GLU A 39 0.49 19.05 -6.65
N LYS A 40 0.74 17.80 -6.24
CA LYS A 40 1.84 16.98 -6.76
C LYS A 40 1.39 15.94 -7.79
N GLY A 41 0.09 15.87 -8.10
CA GLY A 41 -0.47 14.86 -8.99
C GLY A 41 -0.35 13.43 -8.48
N ILE A 42 -0.20 13.24 -7.15
CA ILE A 42 0.01 11.93 -6.53
C ILE A 42 -1.06 11.63 -5.48
N SER A 43 -1.10 10.39 -5.01
CA SER A 43 -1.83 9.99 -3.80
C SER A 43 -0.92 9.22 -2.86
N VAL A 44 -1.09 9.47 -1.57
CA VAL A 44 -0.38 8.74 -0.52
C VAL A 44 -1.37 7.82 0.18
N ILE A 45 -0.95 6.58 0.47
CA ILE A 45 -1.72 5.63 1.26
C ILE A 45 -0.82 5.15 2.39
N SER A 46 -1.28 5.24 3.63
CA SER A 46 -0.65 4.62 4.79
C SER A 46 -1.49 3.41 5.20
N ILE A 47 -0.86 2.28 5.48
CA ILE A 47 -1.52 1.05 5.91
C ILE A 47 -0.82 0.51 7.14
N ILE A 48 -1.60 0.21 8.18
CA ILE A 48 -1.14 -0.48 9.38
C ILE A 48 -1.53 -1.94 9.20
N VAL A 49 -0.54 -2.84 9.33
CA VAL A 49 -0.74 -4.27 9.16
C VAL A 49 -0.27 -5.07 10.37
N ASP A 50 -0.99 -6.15 10.64
CA ASP A 50 -0.65 -7.16 11.64
C ASP A 50 -0.75 -8.54 11.01
N GLY A 51 0.40 -9.19 10.84
CA GLY A 51 0.55 -10.44 10.08
C GLY A 51 2.01 -10.90 10.11
N THR A 52 2.28 -12.03 9.47
CA THR A 52 3.62 -12.60 9.40
C THR A 52 4.55 -11.79 8.48
N ASN A 53 5.87 -11.94 8.65
CA ASN A 53 6.86 -11.30 7.78
C ASN A 53 6.67 -11.68 6.30
N ASP A 54 6.30 -12.93 6.02
CA ASP A 54 6.01 -13.40 4.66
C ASP A 54 4.79 -12.71 4.06
N GLU A 55 3.71 -12.57 4.81
CA GLU A 55 2.50 -11.88 4.32
C GLU A 55 2.76 -10.40 4.07
N ILE A 56 3.46 -9.72 4.98
CA ILE A 56 3.83 -8.31 4.85
C ILE A 56 4.78 -8.12 3.66
N GLY A 57 5.77 -8.99 3.50
CA GLY A 57 6.70 -9.00 2.38
C GLY A 57 5.99 -9.22 1.04
N ALA A 58 5.05 -10.18 0.99
CA ALA A 58 4.26 -10.46 -0.21
C ALA A 58 3.35 -9.28 -0.59
N LEU A 59 2.69 -8.64 0.38
CA LEU A 59 1.89 -7.44 0.15
C LEU A 59 2.74 -6.30 -0.41
N ALA A 60 3.86 -5.99 0.24
CA ALA A 60 4.77 -4.92 -0.19
C ALA A 60 5.35 -5.18 -1.59
N GLY A 61 5.75 -6.43 -1.88
CA GLY A 61 6.26 -6.83 -3.19
C GLY A 61 5.21 -6.69 -4.29
N LYS A 62 3.99 -7.18 -4.05
CA LYS A 62 2.88 -7.06 -5.02
C LYS A 62 2.54 -5.60 -5.32
N LEU A 63 2.49 -4.74 -4.30
CA LEU A 63 2.24 -3.31 -4.47
C LEU A 63 3.40 -2.61 -5.20
N GLY A 64 4.65 -2.91 -4.84
CA GLY A 64 5.84 -2.34 -5.47
C GLY A 64 6.03 -2.72 -6.95
N ASN A 65 5.44 -3.82 -7.39
CA ASN A 65 5.46 -4.27 -8.79
C ASN A 65 4.44 -3.54 -9.68
N ILE A 66 3.55 -2.71 -9.13
CA ILE A 66 2.64 -1.90 -9.93
C ILE A 66 3.41 -0.68 -10.48
N ASN A 67 3.43 -0.53 -11.80
CA ASN A 67 3.96 0.68 -12.45
C ASN A 67 3.30 1.94 -11.89
N GLY A 68 4.11 2.90 -11.47
CA GLY A 68 3.63 4.14 -10.85
C GLY A 68 3.37 4.06 -9.34
N VAL A 69 3.66 2.92 -8.69
CA VAL A 69 3.54 2.76 -7.23
C VAL A 69 4.92 2.63 -6.60
N LYS A 70 5.13 3.31 -5.47
CA LYS A 70 6.29 3.12 -4.59
C LYS A 70 5.81 2.75 -3.21
N ALA A 71 6.15 1.55 -2.75
CA ALA A 71 5.83 1.08 -1.40
C ALA A 71 7.10 1.02 -0.55
N LYS A 72 7.00 1.43 0.72
CA LYS A 72 8.04 1.29 1.74
C LYS A 72 7.41 0.75 3.01
N VAL A 73 8.10 -0.21 3.63
CA VAL A 73 7.67 -0.83 4.89
C VAL A 73 8.58 -0.34 6.00
N ALA A 74 7.99 0.13 7.09
CA ALA A 74 8.66 0.33 8.36
C ALA A 74 8.19 -0.77 9.31
N ILE A 75 9.08 -1.73 9.59
CA ILE A 75 8.81 -2.80 10.55
C ILE A 75 9.00 -2.18 11.94
N THR A 76 8.01 -2.34 12.81
CA THR A 76 8.00 -1.72 14.15
C THR A 76 8.10 -2.75 15.26
N TYR A 77 7.58 -3.96 15.04
CA TYR A 77 7.57 -5.09 15.98
C TYR A 77 7.59 -6.41 15.23
#